data_AF-A0A8T3WZL2-F1
#
_entry.id   AF-A0A8T3WZL2-F1
#
_cell.length_a   1.000
_cell.length_b   1.000
_cell.length_c   1.000
_cell.angle_alpha   90.00
_cell.angle_beta   90.00
_cell.angle_gamma   90.00
#
_symmetry.space_group_name_H-M   'P 1'
#
loop_
_entity.id
_entity.type
_entity.pdbx_description
1 polymer ?
#
loop_
_entity_poly.entity_id
_entity_poly.type
_entity_poly.pdbx_seq_one_letter_code
_entity_poly.pdbx_strand_id
1 'polypeptide(L)'
;MVEVKRSEYIIVSRAVCRELFKAGCFGKGSIYFDNLAKGVKDREFSKLNITKDKIEIVLEALVKQSICGKKKKEHGWKYYLNMNKIDKIKGIIKESGSGSIIPVLLML
;
A
#
# COMPACT_ATOMS: atom_id res chain seq x y z
N MET A 1 -10.18 16.71 6.47
CA MET A 1 -9.30 15.55 6.25
C MET A 1 -10.14 14.43 5.65
N VAL A 2 -9.64 13.73 4.63
CA VAL A 2 -10.37 12.57 4.09
C VAL A 2 -10.32 11.45 5.13
N GLU A 3 -11.50 10.99 5.56
CA GLU A 3 -11.61 9.90 6.53
C GLU A 3 -11.48 8.55 5.80
N VAL A 4 -10.58 7.69 6.29
CA VAL A 4 -10.38 6.34 5.76
C VAL A 4 -10.90 5.36 6.79
N LYS A 5 -11.93 4.58 6.44
CA LYS A 5 -12.47 3.56 7.35
C LYS A 5 -11.42 2.47 7.58
N ARG A 6 -11.45 1.83 8.76
CA ARG A 6 -10.55 0.70 9.07
C ARG A 6 -10.59 -0.41 8.01
N SER A 7 -11.78 -0.73 7.49
CA SER A 7 -11.93 -1.70 6.40
C SER A 7 -11.26 -1.23 5.11
N GLU A 8 -11.42 0.04 4.72
CA GLU A 8 -10.76 0.62 3.54
C GLU A 8 -9.24 0.62 3.71
N TYR A 9 -8.75 1.00 4.88
CA TYR A 9 -7.32 1.00 5.20
C TYR A 9 -6.71 -0.40 5.00
N ILE A 10 -7.39 -1.43 5.50
CA ILE A 10 -6.95 -2.83 5.35
C ILE A 10 -6.88 -3.21 3.87
N ILE A 11 -7.95 -2.96 3.12
CA ILE A 11 -8.02 -3.37 1.70
C ILE A 11 -6.98 -2.60 0.88
N VAL A 12 -6.88 -1.28 1.06
CA VAL A 12 -5.89 -0.44 0.35
C VAL A 12 -4.47 -0.88 0.68
N SER A 13 -4.15 -1.15 1.96
CA SER A 13 -2.82 -1.59 2.35
C SER A 13 -2.43 -2.90 1.66
N ARG A 14 -3.37 -3.85 1.58
CA ARG A 14 -3.18 -5.14 0.90
C ARG A 14 -2.97 -4.94 -0.59
N ALA A 15 -3.80 -4.13 -1.23
CA ALA A 15 -3.69 -3.86 -2.66
C ALA A 15 -2.39 -3.14 -3.02
N VAL A 16 -1.98 -2.13 -2.25
CA VAL A 16 -0.70 -1.43 -2.43
C VAL A 16 0.48 -2.40 -2.33
N CYS A 17 0.52 -3.21 -1.26
CA CYS A 17 1.59 -4.18 -1.07
C CYS A 17 1.62 -5.22 -2.20
N ARG A 18 0.46 -5.74 -2.63
CA ARG A 18 0.33 -6.68 -3.75
C ARG A 18 0.81 -6.08 -5.07
N GLU A 19 0.48 -4.82 -5.32
CA GLU A 19 0.85 -4.15 -6.56
C GLU A 19 2.35 -3.91 -6.63
N LEU A 20 2.94 -3.38 -5.56
CA LEU A 20 4.38 -3.20 -5.47
C LEU A 20 5.13 -4.54 -5.55
N PHE A 21 4.60 -5.60 -4.93
CA PHE A 21 5.21 -6.92 -4.99
C PHE A 21 5.18 -7.50 -6.40
N LYS A 22 4.03 -7.48 -7.08
CA LYS A 22 3.91 -7.98 -8.47
C LYS A 22 4.73 -7.14 -9.46
N ALA A 23 4.83 -5.84 -9.24
CA ALA A 23 5.65 -4.95 -10.06
C ALA A 23 7.17 -5.06 -9.77
N GLY A 24 7.61 -5.99 -8.90
CA GLY A 24 9.02 -6.13 -8.55
C GLY A 24 9.59 -4.89 -7.86
N CYS A 25 8.75 -4.07 -7.23
CA CYS A 25 9.14 -2.79 -6.63
C CYS A 25 9.76 -2.99 -5.26
N PHE A 26 10.95 -3.61 -5.25
CA PHE A 26 11.81 -3.80 -4.08
C PHE A 26 13.28 -3.72 -4.50
N GLY A 27 14.18 -3.49 -3.55
CA GLY A 27 15.60 -3.26 -3.85
C GLY A 27 15.79 -2.03 -4.74
N LYS A 28 16.15 -2.22 -6.01
CA LYS A 28 16.27 -1.13 -7.01
C LYS A 28 14.93 -0.74 -7.64
N GLY A 29 13.95 -1.63 -7.63
CA GLY A 29 12.63 -1.44 -8.24
C GLY A 29 11.78 -0.40 -7.51
N SER A 30 10.97 0.35 -8.25
CA SER A 30 10.04 1.35 -7.70
C SER A 30 9.11 1.89 -8.76
N ILE A 31 7.91 2.34 -8.37
CA ILE A 31 6.89 2.83 -9.29
C ILE A 31 6.35 4.19 -8.86
N TYR A 32 5.95 5.04 -9.82
CA TYR A 32 5.29 6.31 -9.52
C TYR A 32 3.92 6.10 -8.90
N PHE A 33 3.50 7.05 -8.05
CA PHE A 33 2.19 7.01 -7.39
C PHE A 33 1.03 6.80 -8.36
N ASP A 34 1.03 7.50 -9.50
CA ASP A 34 -0.07 7.42 -10.47
C ASP A 34 -0.24 6.01 -11.05
N ASN A 35 0.87 5.37 -11.38
CA ASN A 35 0.86 4.00 -11.90
C ASN A 35 0.47 3.00 -10.81
N LEU A 36 0.91 3.22 -9.57
CA LEU A 36 0.49 2.42 -8.41
C LEU A 36 -1.01 2.55 -8.16
N ALA A 37 -1.53 3.77 -8.08
CA ALA A 37 -2.94 4.05 -7.84
C ALA A 37 -3.83 3.47 -8.95
N LYS A 38 -3.36 3.48 -10.20
CA LYS A 38 -4.02 2.81 -11.32
C LYS A 38 -4.08 1.29 -11.13
N GLY A 39 -2.94 0.64 -10.86
CA GLY A 39 -2.90 -0.82 -10.64
C GLY A 39 -3.71 -1.29 -9.43
N VAL A 40 -3.76 -0.47 -8.38
CA VAL A 40 -4.62 -0.69 -7.20
C VAL A 40 -6.09 -0.69 -7.63
N LYS A 41 -6.56 0.37 -8.32
CA LYS A 41 -7.97 0.49 -8.77
C LYS A 41 -8.42 -0.68 -9.66
N ASP A 42 -7.57 -1.13 -10.56
CA ASP A 42 -7.92 -2.17 -11.55
C ASP A 42 -8.16 -3.56 -10.93
N ARG A 43 -7.62 -3.85 -9.73
CA ARG A 43 -7.69 -5.20 -9.12
C ARG A 43 -8.78 -5.42 -8.09
N GLU A 44 -9.00 -4.47 -7.18
CA GLU A 44 -9.84 -4.72 -5.99
C GLU A 44 -10.98 -3.71 -5.79
N PHE A 45 -11.01 -2.60 -6.54
CA PHE A 45 -11.83 -1.44 -6.16
C PHE A 45 -12.86 -0.98 -7.18
N SER A 46 -13.13 -1.72 -8.26
CA SER A 46 -14.22 -1.34 -9.17
C SER A 46 -15.60 -1.27 -8.47
N LYS A 47 -15.73 -1.88 -7.28
CA LYS A 47 -16.94 -1.87 -6.43
C LYS A 47 -16.83 -1.04 -5.14
N LEU A 48 -15.67 -0.47 -4.83
CA LEU A 48 -15.41 0.28 -3.59
C LEU A 48 -15.07 1.73 -3.96
N ASN A 49 -15.64 2.72 -3.27
CA ASN A 49 -15.38 4.14 -3.53
C ASN A 49 -14.00 4.57 -2.98
N ILE A 50 -12.94 3.98 -3.51
CA ILE A 50 -11.55 4.25 -3.14
C ILE A 50 -10.97 5.29 -4.09
N THR A 51 -10.88 6.51 -3.58
CA THR A 51 -10.27 7.63 -4.29
C THR A 51 -8.75 7.56 -4.22
N LYS A 52 -8.09 8.32 -5.10
CA LYS A 52 -6.64 8.45 -5.09
C LYS A 52 -6.13 9.00 -3.75
N ASP A 53 -6.86 9.93 -3.14
CA ASP A 53 -6.50 10.54 -1.85
C ASP A 53 -6.47 9.49 -0.72
N LYS A 54 -7.43 8.55 -0.71
CA LYS A 54 -7.41 7.46 0.26
C LYS A 54 -6.20 6.55 0.10
N ILE A 55 -5.82 6.26 -1.16
CA ILE A 55 -4.61 5.49 -1.45
C ILE A 55 -3.37 6.22 -0.95
N GLU A 56 -3.28 7.54 -1.19
CA GLU A 56 -2.16 8.36 -0.73
C GLU A 56 -2.03 8.35 0.80
N ILE A 57 -3.13 8.56 1.52
CA ILE A 57 -3.14 8.56 3.00
C ILE A 57 -2.63 7.23 3.55
N VAL A 58 -3.12 6.12 3.02
CA VAL A 58 -2.70 4.77 3.46
C VAL A 58 -1.24 4.52 3.08
N LEU A 59 -0.82 4.92 1.88
CA LEU A 59 0.56 4.76 1.42
C LEU A 59 1.55 5.53 2.30
N GLU A 60 1.23 6.77 2.65
CA GLU A 60 2.03 7.57 3.59
C GLU A 60 2.09 6.93 4.98
N ALA A 61 0.99 6.34 5.46
CA ALA A 61 0.99 5.59 6.72
C ALA A 61 1.89 4.34 6.64
N LEU A 62 1.84 3.58 5.54
CA LEU A 62 2.75 2.44 5.31
C LEU A 62 4.22 2.86 5.21
N VAL A 63 4.50 4.07 4.69
CA VAL A 63 5.84 4.65 4.69
C VAL A 63 6.30 4.98 6.11
N LYS A 64 5.43 5.61 6.93
CA LYS A 64 5.73 5.88 8.35
C LYS A 64 6.01 4.59 9.13
N GLN A 65 5.27 3.52 8.85
CA GLN A 65 5.48 2.19 9.45
C GLN A 65 6.69 1.44 8.88
N SER A 66 7.44 2.05 7.96
CA SER A 66 8.59 1.44 7.28
C SER A 66 8.25 0.15 6.52
N ILE A 67 6.99 -0.06 6.14
CA ILE A 67 6.53 -1.17 5.30
C ILE A 67 6.84 -0.84 3.84
N CYS A 68 6.52 0.39 3.44
CA CYS A 68 6.90 0.97 2.15
C CYS A 68 8.03 1.98 2.33
N GLY A 69 8.79 2.21 1.27
CA GLY A 69 9.68 3.36 1.15
C GLY A 69 9.21 4.27 0.01
N LYS A 70 9.61 5.54 0.08
CA LYS A 70 9.41 6.50 -1.00
C LYS A 70 10.73 7.18 -1.35
N LYS A 71 10.92 7.48 -2.64
CA LYS A 71 12.09 8.21 -3.14
C LYS A 71 11.66 9.30 -4.11
N LYS A 72 12.25 10.49 -3.96
CA LYS A 72 11.98 11.62 -4.85
C LYS A 72 12.68 11.41 -6.19
N LYS A 73 11.98 11.73 -7.27
CA LYS A 73 12.43 11.73 -8.67
C LYS A 73 11.90 12.99 -9.37
N GLU A 74 12.36 13.24 -10.59
CA GLU A 74 12.01 14.45 -11.36
C GLU A 74 10.49 14.68 -11.45
N HIS A 75 9.73 13.62 -11.73
CA HIS A 75 8.26 13.69 -11.89
C HIS A 75 7.48 13.37 -10.60
N GLY A 76 8.11 13.46 -9.43
CA GLY A 76 7.47 13.24 -8.14
C GLY A 76 7.99 12.03 -7.37
N TRP A 77 7.13 11.37 -6.61
CA TRP A 77 7.51 10.30 -5.70
C TRP A 77 7.34 8.92 -6.32
N LYS A 78 8.37 8.08 -6.17
CA LYS A 78 8.29 6.65 -6.44
C LYS A 78 8.26 5.85 -5.14
N TYR A 79 7.49 4.76 -5.14
CA TYR A 79 7.26 3.91 -3.98
C TYR A 79 7.79 2.50 -4.23
N TYR A 80 8.18 1.84 -3.14
CA TYR A 80 8.74 0.48 -3.14
C TYR A 80 8.50 -0.20 -1.79
N LEU A 81 8.62 -1.53 -1.75
CA LEU A 81 8.52 -2.34 -0.53
C LEU A 81 9.85 -2.36 0.21
N ASN A 82 9.77 -2.25 1.54
CA ASN A 82 10.93 -2.41 2.41
C ASN A 82 11.22 -3.90 2.66
N MET A 83 12.28 -4.42 2.04
CA MET A 83 12.67 -5.83 2.16
C MET A 83 13.04 -6.25 3.58
N ASN A 84 13.44 -5.31 4.45
CA ASN A 84 13.69 -5.60 5.86
C ASN A 84 12.41 -5.98 6.63
N LYS A 85 11.23 -5.79 6.02
CA LYS A 85 9.91 -6.16 6.55
C LYS A 85 9.21 -7.18 5.66
N ILE A 86 9.95 -7.94 4.83
CA ILE A 86 9.39 -8.87 3.84
C ILE A 86 8.40 -9.87 4.44
N ASP A 87 8.67 -10.42 5.64
CA ASP A 87 7.76 -11.37 6.29
C ASP A 87 6.43 -10.73 6.67
N LYS A 88 6.48 -9.48 7.16
CA LYS A 88 5.27 -8.70 7.45
C LYS A 88 4.50 -8.37 6.17
N ILE A 89 5.20 -7.97 5.11
CA ILE A 89 4.60 -7.69 3.79
C ILE A 89 3.93 -8.94 3.24
N LYS A 90 4.58 -10.10 3.32
CA LYS A 90 4.00 -11.38 2.92
C LYS A 90 2.77 -11.72 3.77
N GLY A 91 2.80 -11.43 5.08
CA GLY A 91 1.63 -11.55 5.96
C GLY A 91 0.45 -10.70 5.46
N ILE A 92 0.68 -9.40 5.24
CA ILE A 92 -0.31 -8.47 4.67
C ILE A 92 -0.87 -8.98 3.34
N ILE A 93 -0.01 -9.47 2.43
CA ILE A 93 -0.42 -9.96 1.12
C ILE A 93 -1.24 -11.26 1.21
N LYS A 94 -0.83 -12.18 2.09
CA LYS A 94 -1.43 -13.52 2.26
C LYS A 94 -2.71 -13.52 3.08
N GLU A 95 -2.95 -12.50 3.89
CA GLU A 95 -4.21 -12.38 4.65
C GLU A 95 -5.41 -12.54 3.73
N SER A 96 -6.38 -13.35 4.15
CA SER A 96 -7.67 -13.57 3.51
C SER A 96 -8.72 -13.78 4.60
N GLY A 97 -9.83 -13.03 4.56
CA GLY A 97 -10.88 -13.06 5.60
C GLY A 97 -10.98 -11.79 6.44
N SER A 98 -11.73 -11.85 7.54
CA SER A 98 -12.06 -10.74 8.46
C SER A 98 -10.99 -10.44 9.50
N GLY A 99 -10.03 -11.34 9.72
CA GLY A 99 -8.85 -11.11 10.54
C GLY A 99 -7.79 -10.35 9.75
N SER A 100 -7.30 -9.24 10.31
CA SER A 100 -6.15 -8.54 9.74
C SER A 100 -5.16 -8.13 10.84
N ILE A 101 -3.87 -8.25 10.56
CA ILE A 101 -2.75 -7.72 11.36
C ILE A 101 -2.60 -6.21 11.12
N ILE A 102 -3.17 -5.67 10.05
CA ILE A 102 -3.08 -4.24 9.72
C ILE A 102 -3.67 -3.35 10.83
N PRO A 103 -4.80 -3.70 11.49
CA PRO A 103 -5.24 -3.02 12.69
C PRO A 103 -4.30 -3.08 13.90
N VAL A 104 -3.55 -4.17 14.05
CA VAL A 104 -2.53 -4.27 15.11
C VAL A 104 -1.35 -3.34 14.79
N LEU A 105 -1.02 -3.17 13.50
CA LEU A 105 -0.05 -2.20 13.01
C LEU A 105 -0.51 -0.73 13.13
N LEU A 106 -1.81 -0.47 13.34
CA LEU A 106 -2.38 0.86 13.53
C LEU A 106 -2.39 1.32 15.01
N MET A 107 -2.09 0.42 15.96
CA MET A 107 -2.12 0.69 17.40
C MET A 107 -0.72 0.85 18.04
N LEU A 108 0.35 0.87 17.24
CA LEU A 108 1.75 1.07 17.66
C LEU A 108 2.31 2.34 17.01
#